data_AF-A0A073IVT6-F1
#
_entry.id   AF-A0A073IVT6-F1
#
_cell.length_a   1.000
_cell.length_b   1.000
_cell.length_c   1.000
_cell.angle_alpha   90.00
_cell.angle_beta   90.00
_cell.angle_gamma   90.00
#
_symmetry.space_group_name_H-M   'P 1'
#
loop_
_entity.id
_entity.type
_entity.pdbx_description
1 polymer ?
#
loop_
_entity_poly.entity_id
_entity_poly.type
_entity_poly.pdbx_seq_one_letter_code
_entity_poly.pdbx_strand_id
1 'polypeptide(L)'
;GRNRAEAIARAREAVQNYVILGVTTNTGYLDAILAHPDFASGDVSTGFLAEQADTLTAPGEDVSDLLMAAAALSDERLVSDVMQIPEMHRKMGGWRN
;
A
#
# COMPACT_ATOMS: atom_id res chain seq x y z
N GLY A 1 20.65 -9.57 -2.46
CA GLY A 1 21.03 -10.49 -1.39
C GLY A 1 22.19 -11.36 -1.85
N ARG A 2 22.60 -12.32 -1.03
CA ARG A 2 23.63 -13.31 -1.34
C ARG A 2 23.08 -14.50 -2.13
N ASN A 3 21.77 -14.69 -2.12
CA ASN A 3 21.05 -15.69 -2.90
C ASN A 3 19.77 -15.07 -3.52
N ARG A 4 19.09 -15.84 -4.38
CA ARG A 4 17.89 -15.41 -5.11
C ARG A 4 16.77 -14.98 -4.15
N ALA A 5 16.50 -15.76 -3.11
CA ALA A 5 15.45 -15.44 -2.14
C ALA A 5 15.72 -14.11 -1.41
N GLU A 6 16.95 -13.89 -0.93
CA GLU A 6 17.34 -12.62 -0.31
C GLU A 6 17.33 -11.45 -1.29
N ALA A 7 17.62 -11.69 -2.58
CA ALA A 7 17.53 -10.67 -3.61
C ALA A 7 16.07 -10.27 -3.90
N ILE A 8 15.17 -11.24 -4.01
CA ILE A 8 13.74 -11.03 -4.19
C ILE A 8 13.16 -10.28 -2.97
N ALA A 9 13.45 -10.74 -1.75
CA ALA A 9 12.98 -10.08 -0.53
C ALA A 9 13.39 -8.60 -0.47
N ARG A 10 14.66 -8.31 -0.75
CA ARG A 10 15.17 -6.92 -0.78
C ARG A 10 14.56 -6.09 -1.92
N ALA A 11 14.29 -6.71 -3.08
CA ALA A 11 13.64 -6.01 -4.19
C ALA A 11 12.19 -5.67 -3.85
N ARG A 12 11.45 -6.58 -3.21
CA ARG A 12 10.08 -6.32 -2.74
C ARG A 12 10.04 -5.20 -1.71
N GLU A 13 10.93 -5.24 -0.73
CA GLU A 13 11.07 -4.15 0.25
C GLU A 13 11.36 -2.80 -0.43
N ALA A 14 12.25 -2.78 -1.41
CA ALA A 14 12.56 -1.56 -2.15
C ALA A 14 11.34 -1.03 -2.93
N VAL A 15 10.58 -1.90 -3.59
CA VAL A 15 9.37 -1.53 -4.34
C VAL A 15 8.28 -1.01 -3.41
N GLN A 16 8.04 -1.68 -2.27
CA GLN A 16 7.02 -1.30 -1.30
C GLN A 16 7.32 0.04 -0.60
N ASN A 17 8.60 0.36 -0.42
CA ASN A 17 9.03 1.63 0.16
C ASN A 17 9.20 2.76 -0.86
N TYR A 18 9.01 2.49 -2.15
CA TYR A 18 9.20 3.48 -3.21
C TYR A 18 7.94 4.31 -3.42
N VAL A 19 7.90 5.49 -2.79
CA VAL A 19 6.76 6.41 -2.87
C VAL A 19 6.97 7.46 -3.97
N ILE A 20 6.18 7.37 -5.03
CA ILE A 20 6.02 8.42 -6.05
C ILE A 20 4.56 8.85 -6.06
N LEU A 21 4.32 10.15 -5.94
CA LEU A 21 3.00 10.75 -6.00
C LEU A 21 2.78 11.49 -7.33
N GLY A 22 1.54 11.51 -7.80
CA GLY A 22 1.13 12.31 -8.96
C GLY A 22 1.28 11.64 -10.33
N VAL A 23 1.77 10.41 -10.39
CA VAL A 23 1.84 9.61 -11.62
C VAL A 23 1.49 8.16 -11.38
N THR A 24 0.89 7.51 -12.38
CA THR A 24 0.68 6.06 -12.35
C THR A 24 2.02 5.35 -12.47
N THR A 25 2.28 4.42 -11.56
CA THR A 25 3.48 3.58 -11.57
C THR A 25 3.09 2.10 -11.65
N ASN A 26 4.00 1.26 -12.12
CA ASN A 26 3.81 -0.19 -12.19
C ASN A 26 4.34 -0.92 -10.94
N THR A 27 4.53 -0.22 -9.81
CA THR A 27 5.11 -0.79 -8.58
C THR A 27 4.31 -1.99 -8.06
N GLY A 28 2.98 -1.90 -8.05
CA GLY A 28 2.11 -3.03 -7.67
C GLY A 28 2.27 -4.25 -8.57
N TYR A 29 2.48 -4.03 -9.88
CA TYR A 29 2.74 -5.12 -10.84
C TYR A 29 4.11 -5.77 -10.59
N LEU A 30 5.14 -4.96 -10.31
CA LEU A 30 6.47 -5.45 -9.97
C LEU A 30 6.48 -6.24 -8.66
N ASP A 31 5.77 -5.79 -7.62
CA ASP A 31 5.65 -6.56 -6.37
C ASP A 31 4.91 -7.89 -6.60
N ALA A 32 3.85 -7.90 -7.41
CA ALA A 32 3.14 -9.11 -7.77
C ALA A 32 4.03 -10.14 -8.50
N ILE A 33 4.86 -9.69 -9.46
CA ILE A 33 5.84 -10.57 -10.13
C ILE A 33 6.84 -11.14 -9.12
N LEU A 34 7.41 -10.30 -8.25
CA LEU A 34 8.40 -10.71 -7.26
C LEU A 34 7.81 -11.67 -6.20
N ALA A 35 6.50 -11.59 -5.95
CA ALA A 35 5.77 -12.48 -5.05
C ALA A 35 5.36 -13.82 -5.70
N HIS A 36 5.42 -13.93 -7.04
CA HIS A 36 4.92 -15.10 -7.75
C HIS A 36 5.80 -16.34 -7.52
N PRO A 37 5.22 -17.53 -7.18
CA PRO A 37 5.99 -18.75 -6.91
C PRO A 37 6.94 -19.17 -8.04
N ASP A 38 6.48 -19.13 -9.29
CA ASP A 38 7.29 -19.52 -10.45
C ASP A 38 8.45 -18.54 -10.70
N PHE A 39 8.23 -17.26 -10.42
CA PHE A 39 9.32 -16.28 -10.42
C PHE A 39 10.31 -16.57 -9.30
N ALA A 40 9.84 -16.92 -8.10
CA ALA A 40 10.72 -17.26 -6.98
C ALA A 40 11.57 -18.51 -7.24
N SER A 41 10.98 -19.56 -7.83
CA SER A 41 11.68 -20.81 -8.20
C SER A 41 12.62 -20.62 -9.40
N GLY A 42 12.37 -19.61 -10.24
CA GLY A 42 13.10 -19.39 -11.49
C GLY A 42 12.54 -20.16 -12.68
N ASP A 43 11.39 -20.82 -12.52
CA ASP A 43 10.66 -21.51 -13.57
C ASP A 43 9.86 -20.50 -14.41
N VAL A 44 10.58 -19.68 -15.17
CA VAL A 44 9.99 -18.60 -15.98
C VAL A 44 10.43 -18.70 -17.43
N SER A 45 9.47 -18.50 -18.33
CA SER A 45 9.68 -18.40 -19.77
C SER A 45 9.60 -16.94 -20.23
N THR A 46 9.88 -16.68 -21.51
CA THR A 46 9.61 -15.37 -22.12
C THR A 46 8.11 -15.07 -22.25
N GLY A 47 7.24 -16.08 -22.11
CA GLY A 47 5.79 -15.97 -22.13
C GLY A 47 5.15 -15.75 -20.75
N PHE A 48 5.93 -15.89 -19.67
CA PHE A 48 5.45 -15.89 -18.27
C PHE A 48 4.45 -14.77 -17.94
N LEU A 49 4.73 -13.53 -18.37
CA LEU A 49 3.86 -12.39 -18.05
C LEU A 49 2.49 -12.46 -18.74
N ALA A 50 2.43 -13.05 -19.94
CA ALA A 50 1.19 -13.25 -20.66
C ALA A 50 0.41 -14.44 -20.08
N GLU A 51 1.11 -15.49 -19.68
CA GLU A 51 0.54 -16.69 -19.05
C GLU A 51 -0.09 -16.35 -17.69
N GLN A 52 0.56 -15.51 -16.89
CA GLN A 52 0.14 -15.13 -15.54
C GLN A 52 -0.61 -13.78 -15.50
N ALA A 53 -1.09 -13.27 -16.62
CA ALA A 53 -1.70 -11.93 -16.69
C ALA A 53 -2.88 -11.75 -15.71
N ASP A 54 -3.70 -12.78 -15.52
CA ASP A 54 -4.87 -12.75 -14.63
C ASP A 54 -4.49 -12.75 -13.14
N THR A 55 -3.32 -13.30 -12.80
CA THR A 55 -2.84 -13.42 -11.40
C THR A 55 -1.90 -12.29 -11.01
N LEU A 56 -1.21 -11.67 -11.98
CA LEU A 56 -0.32 -10.53 -11.77
C LEU A 56 -1.09 -9.21 -11.62
N THR A 57 -2.01 -9.19 -10.68
CA THR A 57 -2.74 -7.99 -10.27
C THR A 57 -2.23 -7.51 -8.91
N ALA A 58 -2.24 -6.19 -8.70
CA ALA A 58 -1.97 -5.67 -7.37
C ALA A 58 -3.10 -6.14 -6.44
N PRO A 59 -2.79 -6.74 -5.27
CA PRO A 59 -3.82 -7.07 -4.30
C PRO A 59 -4.51 -5.77 -3.85
N GLY A 60 -5.80 -5.65 -4.16
CA GLY A 60 -6.63 -4.54 -3.74
C GLY A 60 -7.43 -4.94 -2.50
N GLU A 61 -7.04 -4.45 -1.33
CA GLU A 61 -7.89 -4.48 -0.15
C GLU A 61 -8.65 -3.14 -0.07
N ASP A 62 -9.95 -3.18 0.26
CA ASP A 62 -10.69 -1.95 0.54
C ASP A 62 -10.27 -1.41 1.90
N VAL A 63 -9.32 -0.47 1.86
CA VAL A 63 -8.77 0.22 3.03
C VAL A 63 -9.26 1.67 3.11
N SER A 64 -10.36 2.02 2.43
CA SER A 64 -10.83 3.41 2.32
C SER A 64 -11.05 4.09 3.67
N ASP A 65 -11.75 3.42 4.60
CA ASP A 65 -12.01 3.96 5.94
C ASP A 65 -10.72 4.18 6.74
N LEU A 66 -9.78 3.24 6.65
CA LEU A 66 -8.48 3.34 7.31
C LEU A 66 -7.65 4.48 6.72
N LEU A 67 -7.61 4.61 5.40
CA LEU A 67 -6.91 5.69 4.70
C LEU A 67 -7.52 7.05 5.05
N MET A 68 -8.84 7.17 5.11
CA MET A 68 -9.52 8.39 5.52
C MET A 68 -9.19 8.76 6.97
N ALA A 69 -9.22 7.80 7.89
CA ALA A 69 -8.83 8.01 9.28
C ALA A 69 -7.35 8.41 9.41
N ALA A 70 -6.44 7.71 8.71
CA ALA A 70 -5.01 8.00 8.71
C ALA A 70 -4.71 9.37 8.11
N ALA A 71 -5.36 9.75 7.00
CA ALA A 71 -5.22 11.06 6.39
C ALA A 71 -5.70 12.18 7.32
N ALA A 72 -6.86 12.00 7.97
CA ALA A 72 -7.37 12.96 8.94
C ALA A 72 -6.43 13.13 10.15
N LEU A 73 -5.84 12.04 10.64
CA LEU A 73 -4.89 12.07 11.76
C LEU A 73 -3.50 12.60 11.36
N SER A 74 -3.15 12.53 10.07
CA SER A 74 -1.87 13.03 9.55
C SER A 74 -1.92 14.53 9.21
N ASP A 75 -3.11 15.12 9.09
CA ASP A 75 -3.28 16.56 8.87
C ASP A 75 -3.14 17.32 10.20
N GLU A 76 -1.98 17.97 10.40
CA GLU A 76 -1.67 18.74 11.60
C GLU A 76 -2.69 19.85 11.88
N ARG A 77 -3.22 20.49 10.84
CA ARG A 77 -4.19 21.57 10.99
C ARG A 77 -5.51 21.03 11.51
N LEU A 78 -6.00 19.95 10.91
CA LEU A 78 -7.23 19.31 11.33
C LEU A 78 -7.14 18.83 12.79
N VAL A 79 -6.02 18.19 13.15
CA VAL A 79 -5.77 17.72 14.52
C VAL A 79 -5.72 18.89 15.51
N SER A 80 -5.02 19.97 15.17
CA SER A 80 -4.98 21.18 15.99
C SER A 80 -6.37 21.77 16.23
N ASP A 81 -7.18 21.91 15.19
CA ASP A 81 -8.52 22.49 15.28
C ASP A 81 -9.43 21.64 16.19
N VAL A 82 -9.37 20.31 16.08
CA VAL A 82 -10.13 19.39 16.95
C VAL A 82 -9.71 19.51 18.41
N MET A 83 -8.42 19.67 18.69
CA MET A 83 -7.91 19.79 20.05
C MET A 83 -8.30 21.11 20.73
N GLN A 84 -8.54 22.17 19.96
CA GLN A 84 -9.02 23.46 20.47
C GLN A 84 -10.51 23.46 20.84
N ILE A 85 -11.29 22.47 20.38
CA ILE A 85 -12.70 22.34 20.77
C ILE A 85 -12.79 22.13 22.29
N PRO A 86 -13.61 22.93 23.02
CA PRO A 86 -13.75 22.76 24.46
C PRO A 86 -14.19 21.35 24.81
N GLU A 87 -13.61 20.78 25.88
CA GLU A 87 -13.74 19.36 26.24
C GLU A 87 -15.19 18.89 26.33
N MET A 88 -16.09 19.74 26.86
CA MET A 88 -17.52 19.43 26.96
C MET A 88 -18.13 19.09 25.60
N HIS A 89 -17.80 19.84 24.55
CA HIS A 89 -18.32 19.60 23.19
C HIS A 89 -17.66 18.36 22.56
N ARG A 90 -16.41 18.07 22.88
CA ARG A 90 -15.69 16.89 22.37
C ARG A 90 -16.23 15.58 22.94
N LYS A 91 -16.72 15.59 24.20
CA LYS A 91 -17.31 14.42 24.88
C LYS A 91 -18.77 14.14 24.48
N MET A 92 -19.44 15.06 23.80
CA MET A 92 -20.84 14.89 23.38
C MET A 92 -21.04 13.86 22.26
N GLY A 93 -19.97 13.37 21.63
CA GLY A 93 -20.04 12.31 20.61
C GLY A 93 -20.84 12.73 19.38
N GLY A 94 -21.66 11.83 18.83
CA GLY A 94 -22.46 12.05 17.61
C GLY A 94 -23.69 12.96 17.76
N TRP A 95 -23.76 13.80 18.80
CA TRP A 95 -24.92 14.66 19.04
C TRP A 95 -25.14 15.63 17.86
N ARG A 96 -26.37 15.66 17.35
CA ARG A 96 -26.85 16.59 16.32
C ARG A 96 -28.18 17.18 16.78
N ASN A 97 -28.39 18.48 16.52
CA ASN A 97 -29.61 19.23 16.83
C ASN A 97 -30.71 18.95 15.81
#